data_AF-A0A960NX32-F1
#
_entry.id   AF-A0A960NX32-F1
#
_cell.length_a   1.000
_cell.length_b   1.000
_cell.length_c   1.000
_cell.angle_alpha   90.00
_cell.angle_beta   90.00
_cell.angle_gamma   90.00
#
_symmetry.space_group_name_H-M   'P 1'
#
loop_
_entity.id
_entity.type
_entity.pdbx_description
1 polymer ?
#
loop_
_entity_poly.entity_id
_entity_poly.type
_entity_poly.pdbx_seq_one_letter_code
_entity_poly.pdbx_strand_id
1 'polypeptide(L)'
;MSGASGVQGGGEPHQYSKEELEKYQQDYEKGLHLFKESFKDYNKEDAPFHKKEQLKKVMMESLQVMNETAKVALTKEKQQDELKLNADFEAFLNDTTPENQKKVANDLEALSSD
;
A
#
# COMPACT_ATOMS: atom_id res chain seq x y z
N MET A 1 -26.79 -4.55 44.30
CA MET A 1 -25.40 -4.06 44.39
C MET A 1 -24.55 -5.10 43.67
N SER A 2 -24.49 -5.04 42.35
CA SER A 2 -23.51 -4.28 41.56
C SER A 2 -22.11 -4.86 41.73
N GLY A 3 -21.73 -5.72 40.78
CA GLY A 3 -20.38 -6.21 40.57
C GLY A 3 -20.23 -6.54 39.09
N ALA A 4 -20.04 -5.49 38.30
CA ALA A 4 -19.80 -5.57 36.87
C ALA A 4 -18.34 -5.94 36.58
N SER A 5 -18.14 -6.38 35.34
CA SER A 5 -16.94 -6.18 34.53
C SER A 5 -15.82 -7.21 34.62
N GLY A 6 -15.60 -7.86 33.47
CA GLY A 6 -14.40 -8.64 33.19
C GLY A 6 -14.51 -9.41 31.88
N VAL A 7 -14.95 -8.77 30.78
CA VAL A 7 -14.80 -9.36 29.44
C VAL A 7 -13.32 -9.25 29.07
N GLN A 8 -12.53 -10.26 29.45
CA GLN A 8 -11.14 -10.37 29.03
C GLN A 8 -11.11 -11.17 27.72
N GLY A 9 -11.36 -10.45 26.63
CA GLY A 9 -11.09 -10.94 25.28
C GLY A 9 -9.58 -11.05 25.07
N GLY A 10 -8.98 -12.12 25.61
CA GLY A 10 -7.60 -12.51 25.33
C GLY A 10 -7.55 -13.18 23.96
N GLY A 11 -7.50 -12.38 22.90
CA GLY A 11 -7.02 -12.89 21.62
C GLY A 11 -5.53 -13.17 21.78
N GLU A 12 -5.12 -14.43 21.74
CA GLU A 12 -3.71 -14.80 21.64
C GLU A 12 -3.07 -14.05 20.46
N PRO A 13 -1.81 -13.58 20.58
CA PRO A 13 -1.11 -12.99 19.45
C PRO A 13 -1.09 -14.02 18.33
N HIS A 14 -1.78 -13.72 17.23
CA HIS A 14 -1.86 -14.59 16.07
C HIS A 14 -0.43 -14.74 15.51
N GLN A 15 0.17 -15.91 15.74
CA GLN A 15 1.45 -16.28 15.17
C GLN A 15 1.19 -16.79 13.75
N TYR A 16 1.60 -16.01 12.76
CA TYR A 16 1.54 -16.42 11.37
C TYR A 16 2.48 -17.60 11.12
N SER A 17 1.98 -18.62 10.44
CA SER A 17 2.80 -19.69 9.88
C SER A 17 3.73 -19.14 8.80
N LYS A 18 4.79 -19.89 8.49
CA LYS A 18 5.71 -19.53 7.40
C LYS A 18 4.99 -19.35 6.06
N GLU A 19 4.03 -20.23 5.78
CA GLU A 19 3.24 -20.21 4.55
C GLU A 19 2.34 -18.97 4.47
N GLU A 20 1.77 -18.54 5.59
CA GLU A 20 1.00 -17.29 5.67
C GLU A 20 1.89 -16.08 5.43
N LEU A 21 3.06 -16.01 6.07
CA LEU A 21 4.02 -14.93 5.87
C LEU A 21 4.46 -14.83 4.41
N GLU A 22 4.78 -15.95 3.77
CA GLU A 22 5.13 -16.01 2.35
C GLU A 22 3.97 -15.50 1.47
N LYS A 23 2.72 -15.87 1.80
CA LYS A 23 1.55 -15.38 1.08
C LYS A 23 1.38 -13.85 1.23
N TYR A 24 1.50 -13.31 2.44
CA TYR A 24 1.41 -11.87 2.67
C TYR A 24 2.52 -11.12 1.90
N GLN A 25 3.73 -11.67 1.86
CA GLN A 25 4.82 -11.07 1.10
C GLN A 25 4.57 -11.10 -0.41
N GLN A 26 4.08 -12.22 -0.95
CA GLN A 26 3.71 -12.30 -2.37
C GLN A 26 2.56 -11.34 -2.73
N ASP A 27 1.56 -11.19 -1.85
CA ASP A 27 0.44 -10.28 -2.07
C ASP A 27 0.91 -8.82 -2.03
N TYR A 28 1.84 -8.49 -1.12
CA TYR A 28 2.48 -7.17 -1.07
C TYR A 28 3.25 -6.87 -2.36
N GLU A 29 4.11 -7.78 -2.82
CA GLU A 29 4.92 -7.62 -4.04
C GLU A 29 4.05 -7.47 -5.29
N LYS A 30 2.96 -8.24 -5.39
CA LYS A 30 1.98 -8.10 -6.48
C LYS A 30 1.29 -6.74 -6.44
N GLY A 31 0.88 -6.28 -5.26
CA GLY A 31 0.29 -4.96 -5.08
C GLY A 31 1.26 -3.85 -5.51
N LEU A 32 2.51 -3.91 -5.05
CA LEU A 32 3.54 -2.94 -5.41
C LEU A 32 3.80 -2.92 -6.92
N HIS A 33 3.89 -4.08 -7.56
CA HIS A 33 4.07 -4.18 -9.01
C HIS A 33 2.90 -3.58 -9.79
N LEU A 34 1.66 -3.93 -9.42
CA LEU A 34 0.45 -3.40 -10.07
C LEU A 34 0.32 -1.89 -9.89
N PHE A 35 0.64 -1.38 -8.70
CA PHE A 35 0.68 0.06 -8.45
C PHE A 35 1.69 0.72 -9.38
N LYS A 36 2.93 0.23 -9.41
CA LYS A 36 4.04 0.81 -10.18
C LYS A 36 3.75 0.88 -11.67
N GLU A 37 3.27 -0.21 -12.26
CA GLU A 37 2.90 -0.23 -13.68
C GLU A 37 1.71 0.68 -13.97
N SER A 38 0.69 0.69 -13.09
CA SER A 38 -0.48 1.55 -13.27
C SER A 38 -0.14 3.03 -13.16
N PHE A 39 0.75 3.40 -12.22
CA PHE A 39 1.24 4.76 -12.04
C PHE A 39 2.06 5.23 -13.25
N LYS A 40 2.92 4.36 -13.80
CA LYS A 40 3.65 4.64 -15.04
C LYS A 40 2.71 4.88 -16.21
N ASP A 41 1.69 4.04 -16.37
CA ASP A 41 0.69 4.17 -17.43
C ASP A 41 -0.21 5.41 -17.25
N TYR A 42 -0.53 5.78 -16.00
CA TYR A 42 -1.36 6.95 -15.68
C TYR A 42 -0.69 8.25 -16.11
N ASN A 43 0.63 8.31 -15.95
CA ASN A 43 1.44 9.50 -16.23
C ASN A 43 1.90 9.62 -17.69
N LYS A 44 1.46 8.72 -18.58
CA LYS A 44 1.70 8.88 -20.03
C LYS A 44 0.92 10.10 -20.55
N GLU A 45 1.56 10.89 -21.41
CA GLU A 45 0.99 12.11 -21.99
C GLU A 45 -0.27 11.82 -22.83
N ASP A 46 -0.32 10.65 -23.47
CA ASP A 46 -1.38 10.22 -24.40
C ASP A 46 -2.45 9.33 -23.76
N ALA A 47 -2.39 9.08 -22.45
CA ALA A 47 -3.35 8.22 -21.76
C ALA A 47 -4.77 8.82 -21.80
N PRO A 48 -5.76 8.12 -22.39
CA PRO A 48 -7.14 8.60 -22.44
C PRO A 48 -7.73 8.81 -21.05
N PHE A 49 -8.62 9.79 -20.88
CA PHE A 49 -9.25 10.10 -19.59
C PHE A 49 -9.88 8.87 -18.92
N HIS A 50 -10.67 8.07 -19.66
CA HIS A 50 -11.29 6.85 -19.13
C HIS A 50 -10.25 5.83 -18.65
N LYS A 51 -9.09 5.75 -19.32
CA LYS A 51 -7.99 4.88 -18.92
C LYS A 51 -7.33 5.42 -17.65
N LYS A 52 -7.15 6.72 -17.50
CA LYS A 52 -6.61 7.34 -16.28
C LYS A 52 -7.50 7.05 -15.05
N GLU A 53 -8.81 7.13 -15.19
CA GLU A 53 -9.73 6.77 -14.08
C GLU A 53 -9.65 5.28 -13.70
N GLN A 54 -9.53 4.39 -14.69
CA GLN A 54 -9.33 2.96 -14.43
C GLN A 54 -8.00 2.69 -13.73
N LEU A 55 -6.92 3.31 -14.20
CA LEU A 55 -5.58 3.18 -13.59
C LEU A 55 -5.56 3.75 -12.17
N LYS A 56 -6.24 4.87 -11.93
CA LYS A 56 -6.41 5.42 -10.57
C LYS A 56 -7.07 4.42 -9.64
N LYS A 57 -8.14 3.76 -10.09
CA LYS A 57 -8.80 2.71 -9.32
C LYS A 57 -7.86 1.53 -9.03
N VAL A 58 -7.11 1.06 -10.02
CA VAL A 58 -6.13 -0.02 -9.83
C VAL A 58 -5.05 0.38 -8.82
N MET A 59 -4.53 1.60 -8.88
CA MET A 59 -3.55 2.10 -7.91
C MET A 59 -4.13 2.13 -6.49
N MET A 60 -5.37 2.61 -6.32
CA MET A 60 -6.03 2.64 -5.00
C MET A 60 -6.26 1.22 -4.44
N GLU A 61 -6.72 0.29 -5.26
CA GLU A 61 -6.93 -1.11 -4.85
C GLU A 61 -5.61 -1.81 -4.52
N SER A 62 -4.57 -1.57 -5.33
CA SER A 62 -3.24 -2.12 -5.10
C SER A 62 -2.63 -1.58 -3.80
N LEU A 63 -2.77 -0.28 -3.56
CA LEU A 63 -2.32 0.36 -2.32
C LEU A 63 -3.05 -0.23 -1.12
N GLN A 64 -4.38 -0.41 -1.20
CA GLN A 64 -5.11 -1.07 -0.11
C GLN A 64 -4.55 -2.46 0.23
N VAL A 65 -4.28 -3.30 -0.78
CA VAL A 65 -3.67 -4.62 -0.58
C VAL A 65 -2.28 -4.50 0.05
N MET A 66 -1.46 -3.56 -0.42
CA MET A 66 -0.15 -3.27 0.17
C MET A 66 -0.28 -2.90 1.65
N ASN A 67 -1.20 -2.00 2.01
CA ASN A 67 -1.40 -1.55 3.38
C ASN A 67 -1.87 -2.68 4.32
N GLU A 68 -2.73 -3.55 3.82
CA GLU A 68 -3.25 -4.70 4.57
C GLU A 68 -2.14 -5.74 4.81
N THR A 69 -1.32 -6.00 3.81
CA THR A 69 -0.26 -7.02 3.84
C THR A 69 1.02 -6.51 4.52
N ALA A 70 1.33 -5.22 4.43
CA ALA A 70 2.53 -4.58 5.00
C ALA A 70 2.67 -4.78 6.51
N LYS A 71 1.54 -4.78 7.23
CA LYS A 71 1.49 -4.99 8.68
C LYS A 71 2.07 -6.34 9.11
N VAL A 72 2.05 -7.31 8.19
CA VAL A 72 2.48 -8.69 8.42
C VAL A 72 3.79 -8.99 7.67
N ALA A 73 3.89 -8.53 6.42
CA ALA A 73 4.97 -8.87 5.50
C ALA A 73 6.24 -8.01 5.65
N LEU A 74 6.13 -6.79 6.17
CA LEU A 74 7.24 -5.83 6.18
C LEU A 74 7.88 -5.66 7.55
N THR A 75 9.15 -5.26 7.52
CA THR A 75 9.85 -4.71 8.70
C THR A 75 9.26 -3.36 9.08
N LYS A 76 9.47 -2.92 10.32
CA LYS A 76 9.02 -1.61 10.80
C LYS A 76 9.54 -0.43 9.95
N GLU A 77 10.72 -0.57 9.38
CA GLU A 77 11.32 0.44 8.50
C GLU A 77 10.56 0.51 7.17
N LYS A 78 10.38 -0.62 6.47
CA LYS A 78 9.60 -0.63 5.21
C LYS A 78 8.12 -0.27 5.42
N GLN A 79 7.56 -0.48 6.61
CA GLN A 79 6.24 0.05 6.97
C GLN A 79 6.20 1.59 7.02
N GLN A 80 7.29 2.25 7.40
CA GLN A 80 7.35 3.73 7.36
C GLN A 80 7.42 4.24 5.92
N ASP A 81 8.18 3.57 5.07
CA ASP A 81 8.25 3.89 3.64
C ASP A 81 6.89 3.68 2.94
N GLU A 82 6.14 2.65 3.34
CA GLU A 82 4.79 2.39 2.86
C GLU A 82 3.79 3.48 3.32
N LEU A 83 3.88 3.94 4.57
CA LEU A 83 3.06 5.05 5.06
C LEU A 83 3.36 6.35 4.31
N LYS A 84 4.62 6.55 3.92
CA LYS A 84 5.03 7.69 3.11
C LYS A 84 4.45 7.61 1.70
N LEU A 85 4.52 6.44 1.04
CA LEU A 85 3.87 6.22 -0.27
C LEU A 85 2.37 6.57 -0.22
N ASN A 86 1.67 6.15 0.84
CA ASN A 86 0.25 6.48 1.03
C ASN A 86 0.01 7.99 1.05
N ALA A 87 0.78 8.73 1.85
CA ALA A 87 0.64 10.18 1.97
C ALA A 87 0.99 10.92 0.67
N ASP A 88 2.09 10.53 0.01
CA ASP A 88 2.54 11.15 -1.23
C ASP A 88 1.59 10.82 -2.40
N PHE A 89 0.97 9.63 -2.41
CA PHE A 89 -0.07 9.30 -3.38
C PHE A 89 -1.36 10.09 -3.15
N GLU A 90 -1.80 10.27 -1.90
CA GLU A 90 -2.94 11.12 -1.58
C GLU A 90 -2.69 12.57 -2.03
N ALA A 91 -1.48 13.10 -1.77
CA ALA A 91 -1.08 14.43 -2.23
C ALA A 91 -1.10 14.51 -3.77
N PHE A 92 -0.63 13.49 -4.48
CA PHE A 92 -0.70 13.41 -5.93
C PHE A 92 -2.13 13.39 -6.47
N LEU A 93 -3.05 12.66 -5.82
CA LEU A 93 -4.46 12.61 -6.23
C LEU A 93 -5.18 13.94 -6.03
N ASN A 94 -4.77 14.72 -5.02
CA ASN A 94 -5.29 16.06 -4.77
C ASN A 94 -4.67 17.11 -5.70
N ASP A 95 -3.38 16.98 -6.01
CA ASP A 95 -2.64 17.89 -6.88
C ASP A 95 -1.60 17.13 -7.73
N THR A 96 -1.90 16.94 -9.01
CA THR A 96 -1.09 16.15 -9.96
C THR A 96 0.13 16.92 -10.49
N THR A 97 0.85 17.61 -9.62
CA THR A 97 2.08 18.33 -9.99
C THR A 97 3.22 17.36 -10.31
N PRO A 98 4.20 17.77 -11.15
CA PRO A 98 5.42 16.99 -11.38
C PRO A 98 6.19 16.67 -10.09
N GLU A 99 6.10 17.53 -9.07
CA GLU A 99 6.72 17.30 -7.76
C GLU A 99 6.05 16.13 -7.03
N ASN A 100 4.72 16.13 -6.90
CA ASN A 100 4.00 15.04 -6.25
C ASN A 100 4.13 13.74 -7.03
N GLN A 101 4.14 13.81 -8.37
CA GLN A 101 4.43 12.64 -9.20
C GLN A 101 5.82 12.06 -8.91
N LYS A 102 6.84 12.92 -8.76
CA LYS A 102 8.21 12.49 -8.46
C LYS A 102 8.32 11.87 -7.06
N LYS A 103 7.59 12.39 -6.07
CA LYS A 103 7.54 11.81 -4.72
C LYS A 103 7.03 10.38 -4.74
N VAL A 104 5.87 10.15 -5.36
CA VAL A 104 5.31 8.80 -5.54
C VAL A 104 6.27 7.88 -6.29
N ALA A 105 6.90 8.36 -7.37
CA ALA A 105 7.88 7.56 -8.11
C ALA A 105 9.08 7.15 -7.24
N ASN A 106 9.62 8.07 -6.43
CA ASN A 106 10.74 7.78 -5.54
C ASN A 106 10.36 6.77 -4.44
N ASP A 107 9.17 6.89 -3.86
CA ASP A 107 8.69 5.97 -2.84
C ASP A 107 8.51 4.55 -3.38
N LEU A 108 8.00 4.42 -4.62
CA LEU A 108 7.89 3.13 -5.30
C LEU A 108 9.26 2.49 -5.55
N GLU A 109 10.29 3.27 -5.90
CA GLU A 109 11.65 2.74 -6.07
C GLU A 109 12.28 2.35 -4.74
N ALA A 110 12.05 3.12 -3.66
CA ALA A 110 12.53 2.78 -2.32
C ALA A 110 11.94 1.45 -1.83
N LEU A 111 10.64 1.23 -2.04
CA LEU A 111 9.95 -0.01 -1.66
C LEU A 111 10.35 -1.21 -2.54
N SER A 112 10.78 -0.96 -3.77
CA SER A 112 11.24 -2.01 -4.71
C SER A 112 12.70 -2.41 -4.51
N SER A 113 13.47 -1.64 -3.73
CA SER A 113 14.89 -1.90 -3.49
C SER A 113 15.06 -2.80 -2.27
N ASP A 114 15.78 -3.91 -2.43
CA ASP A 114 16.25 -4.81 -1.37
C ASP A 114 17.72 -4.53 -1.02
#